data_AF-A0A3M1KGI1-F1
#
_entry.id   AF-A0A3M1KGI1-F1
#
_cell.length_a   1.000
_cell.length_b   1.000
_cell.length_c   1.000
_cell.angle_alpha   90.00
_cell.angle_beta   90.00
_cell.angle_gamma   90.00
#
_symmetry.space_group_name_H-M   'P 1'
#
loop_
_entity.id
_entity.type
_entity.pdbx_description
1 polymer ?
#
loop_
_entity_poly.entity_id
_entity_poly.type
_entity_poly.pdbx_seq_one_letter_code
_entity_poly.pdbx_strand_id
1 'polypeptide(L)'
;MARPAPAHHPRACWRGAGRSRGGRLMEGSLHETVGADGHADERTTTRPITIAITAIGGQGGGVLGQWITDTAEREGWIAQSTSVPGVAQRTGATVYYLELFPRAAAEAAGREPVLALMPVPGDVDIAIAAEWMEAGRAIFRGFVTPDRTLLIASTHRDYAIREKSAPGPGMEDARAVWRAARKAARHLVAFDMREVAVRHGTVISAALFGALAGSGALPFARESFEEAVRASGRGVDASLAAFAEAHRLAQQHEATDVQSREGQATEDSVASCTPATLPADLEARLTAEVPAGARETVRLGIARLIDWQGPAHARDYLDRLAAFREADGTVHDPAFHEQLARRLAVAMSYEDVYRVAELKTRRERLARLMASGERHLTEVHDYFHPRIEEVADSLPAPLGRWLLSSRFARRLLAPLFRHGRTVHTSGLPGFLMLRLVGAAKGLRPFSFRHRREMAEIDDWLTQVRELRAHDPALARVLVEARRLVKGYGDTHARSRALFEKLSRAADRLVGEPDAARRLEGWIARALKEPDWHALEAEIDAAIDAR
;
A
#
# COMPACT_ATOMS: atom_id res chain seq x y z
N MET A 1 26.63 -0.33 55.91
CA MET A 1 26.31 -1.78 56.11
C MET A 1 25.00 -2.04 55.37
N ALA A 2 24.81 -3.07 54.54
CA ALA A 2 25.70 -4.18 54.13
C ALA A 2 25.42 -4.62 52.67
N ARG A 3 26.30 -5.42 52.07
CA ARG A 3 26.11 -6.21 50.80
C ARG A 3 25.80 -7.67 51.17
N PRO A 4 25.05 -8.45 50.34
CA PRO A 4 25.58 -9.30 49.23
C PRO A 4 24.67 -9.22 47.96
N ALA A 5 24.79 -9.96 46.84
CA ALA A 5 25.85 -10.69 46.11
C ALA A 5 25.39 -10.89 44.61
N PRO A 6 26.24 -11.28 43.64
CA PRO A 6 25.88 -11.37 42.21
C PRO A 6 25.55 -12.79 41.71
N ALA A 7 24.98 -12.91 40.50
CA ALA A 7 24.72 -14.18 39.80
C ALA A 7 25.29 -14.19 38.35
N HIS A 8 25.57 -15.38 37.83
CA HIS A 8 26.47 -15.63 36.68
C HIS A 8 25.81 -15.62 35.29
N HIS A 9 26.63 -15.31 34.27
CA HIS A 9 26.42 -15.69 32.86
C HIS A 9 26.99 -17.09 32.58
N PRO A 10 26.55 -17.74 31.48
CA PRO A 10 27.54 -18.03 30.42
C PRO A 10 27.04 -17.80 28.97
N ARG A 11 28.00 -17.69 28.04
CA ARG A 11 27.82 -17.68 26.57
C ARG A 11 28.47 -18.93 25.96
N ALA A 12 27.87 -19.48 24.90
CA ALA A 12 28.55 -20.27 23.85
C ALA A 12 27.70 -20.18 22.57
N CYS A 13 28.15 -19.63 21.43
CA CYS A 13 29.24 -20.03 20.52
C CYS A 13 29.10 -21.44 19.95
N TRP A 14 28.64 -21.51 18.69
CA TRP A 14 28.71 -22.69 17.82
C TRP A 14 29.51 -22.35 16.56
N ARG A 15 30.63 -23.06 16.34
CA ARG A 15 31.39 -23.19 15.08
C ARG A 15 32.19 -24.49 15.15
N GLY A 16 32.33 -25.21 14.02
CA GLY A 16 33.37 -26.24 13.85
C GLY A 16 32.90 -27.50 13.12
N ALA A 17 33.34 -27.67 11.87
CA ALA A 17 33.11 -28.86 11.06
C ALA A 17 34.12 -29.99 11.38
N GLY A 18 33.80 -31.24 10.99
CA GLY A 18 34.72 -32.37 11.01
C GLY A 18 34.33 -33.45 9.98
N ARG A 19 35.30 -34.03 9.27
CA ARG A 19 35.08 -34.96 8.13
C ARG A 19 35.57 -36.40 8.39
N SER A 20 34.76 -37.37 7.96
CA SER A 20 35.12 -38.60 7.20
C SER A 20 35.84 -39.82 7.82
N ARG A 21 35.54 -40.99 7.18
CA ARG A 21 36.14 -42.36 7.24
C ARG A 21 35.65 -43.27 8.40
N GLY A 22 35.28 -44.54 8.19
CA GLY A 22 35.02 -45.31 6.95
C GLY A 22 34.97 -46.85 7.14
N GLY A 23 34.14 -47.57 6.37
CA GLY A 23 34.01 -49.05 6.33
C GLY A 23 33.00 -49.65 7.35
N ARG A 24 32.29 -50.76 7.09
CA ARG A 24 32.44 -51.82 6.05
C ARG A 24 31.07 -52.47 5.72
N LEU A 25 30.98 -53.21 4.60
CA LEU A 25 29.78 -53.88 4.06
C LEU A 25 29.31 -55.11 4.86
N MET A 26 28.00 -55.41 4.80
CA MET A 26 27.43 -56.75 4.63
C MET A 26 26.08 -56.65 3.92
N GLU A 27 25.89 -57.35 2.81
CA GLU A 27 24.61 -57.50 2.11
C GLU A 27 23.81 -58.66 2.69
N GLY A 28 22.48 -58.53 2.73
CA GLY A 28 21.56 -59.55 3.23
C GLY A 28 20.21 -59.45 2.53
N SER A 29 20.08 -60.13 1.40
CA SER A 29 18.84 -60.22 0.63
C SER A 29 17.82 -61.14 1.31
N LEU A 30 16.62 -60.63 1.55
CA LEU A 30 15.40 -61.44 1.55
C LEU A 30 14.34 -60.75 0.70
N HIS A 31 14.18 -61.25 -0.53
CA HIS A 31 12.96 -61.07 -1.29
C HIS A 31 11.83 -61.83 -0.58
N GLU A 32 10.73 -61.16 -0.26
CA GLU A 32 9.45 -61.82 -0.05
C GLU A 32 8.43 -61.25 -1.04
N THR A 33 7.99 -62.13 -1.95
CA THR A 33 7.02 -61.82 -3.00
C THR A 33 5.62 -61.72 -2.39
N VAL A 34 5.05 -60.52 -2.36
CA VAL A 34 3.59 -60.34 -2.27
C VAL A 34 3.04 -60.23 -3.69
N GLY A 35 2.00 -61.01 -3.98
CA GLY A 35 1.58 -61.34 -5.34
C GLY A 35 1.03 -60.17 -6.14
N ALA A 36 1.20 -60.28 -7.47
CA ALA A 36 0.49 -59.46 -8.44
C ALA A 36 -0.95 -59.98 -8.63
N ASP A 37 -1.82 -59.74 -7.64
CA ASP A 37 -3.26 -59.83 -7.83
C ASP A 37 -3.84 -58.44 -8.07
N GLY A 38 -4.34 -58.24 -9.29
CA GLY A 38 -4.96 -56.99 -9.69
C GLY A 38 -6.29 -56.78 -8.95
N HIS A 39 -6.29 -55.93 -7.93
CA HIS A 39 -7.46 -55.15 -7.56
C HIS A 39 -7.10 -53.67 -7.72
N ALA A 40 -7.48 -53.12 -8.89
CA ALA A 40 -7.63 -51.69 -9.07
C ALA A 40 -8.86 -51.24 -8.25
N ASP A 41 -8.67 -51.13 -6.94
CA ASP A 41 -9.59 -50.42 -6.05
C ASP A 41 -9.40 -48.91 -6.26
N GLU A 42 -9.77 -48.44 -7.45
CA GLU A 42 -10.08 -47.03 -7.71
C GLU A 42 -11.38 -46.65 -6.97
N ARG A 43 -11.34 -46.76 -5.64
CA ARG A 43 -12.11 -45.84 -4.79
C ARG A 43 -11.59 -44.45 -5.12
N THR A 44 -12.32 -43.75 -5.98
CA THR A 44 -12.18 -42.32 -6.22
C THR A 44 -12.25 -41.63 -4.86
N THR A 45 -11.09 -41.34 -4.28
CA THR A 45 -11.01 -40.74 -2.95
C THR A 45 -11.56 -39.33 -3.06
N THR A 46 -12.82 -39.15 -2.66
CA THR A 46 -13.46 -37.85 -2.56
C THR A 46 -12.53 -36.93 -1.78
N ARG A 47 -12.06 -35.87 -2.42
CA ARG A 47 -11.19 -34.86 -1.83
C ARG A 47 -12.01 -33.62 -1.46
N PRO A 48 -11.60 -32.84 -0.46
CA PRO A 48 -12.21 -31.54 -0.21
C PRO A 48 -11.97 -30.59 -1.40
N ILE A 49 -12.87 -29.60 -1.53
CA ILE A 49 -12.63 -28.39 -2.31
C ILE A 49 -11.85 -27.42 -1.43
N THR A 50 -10.69 -26.97 -1.90
CA THR A 50 -9.77 -26.12 -1.13
C THR A 50 -9.83 -24.66 -1.59
N ILE A 51 -10.08 -23.73 -0.65
CA ILE A 51 -10.34 -22.32 -0.95
C ILE A 51 -9.40 -21.42 -0.13
N ALA A 52 -8.63 -20.57 -0.80
CA ALA A 52 -7.74 -19.59 -0.16
C ALA A 52 -8.20 -18.15 -0.46
N ILE A 53 -8.61 -17.40 0.56
CA ILE A 53 -9.03 -16.00 0.45
C ILE A 53 -7.92 -15.09 0.97
N THR A 54 -7.34 -14.24 0.12
CA THR A 54 -6.35 -13.23 0.50
C THR A 54 -7.00 -11.85 0.55
N ALA A 55 -7.10 -11.26 1.74
CA ALA A 55 -7.74 -9.97 1.94
C ALA A 55 -6.97 -9.05 2.90
N ILE A 56 -6.88 -7.76 2.57
CA ILE A 56 -6.40 -6.72 3.47
C ILE A 56 -7.42 -6.59 4.63
N GLY A 57 -6.92 -6.43 5.87
CA GLY A 57 -7.78 -6.27 7.05
C GLY A 57 -8.79 -5.12 6.87
N GLY A 58 -10.08 -5.42 7.08
CA GLY A 58 -11.19 -4.50 6.81
C GLY A 58 -11.94 -4.75 5.48
N GLN A 59 -11.40 -5.53 4.54
CA GLN A 59 -12.08 -5.86 3.27
C GLN A 59 -13.11 -7.01 3.37
N GLY A 60 -13.56 -7.38 4.57
CA GLY A 60 -14.62 -8.38 4.76
C GLY A 60 -14.26 -9.84 4.43
N GLY A 61 -12.98 -10.21 4.32
CA GLY A 61 -12.56 -11.58 3.98
C GLY A 61 -13.12 -12.67 4.93
N GLY A 62 -13.27 -12.35 6.22
CA GLY A 62 -13.92 -13.25 7.19
C GLY A 62 -15.45 -13.35 7.02
N VAL A 63 -16.10 -12.29 6.52
CA VAL A 63 -17.54 -12.31 6.18
C VAL A 63 -17.76 -13.19 4.95
N LEU A 64 -16.89 -13.07 3.94
CA LEU A 64 -16.89 -13.94 2.77
C LEU A 64 -16.65 -15.41 3.15
N GLY A 65 -15.66 -15.68 4.01
CA GLY A 65 -15.41 -17.02 4.53
C GLY A 65 -16.63 -17.60 5.26
N GLN A 66 -17.27 -16.82 6.14
CA GLN A 66 -18.48 -17.27 6.84
C GLN A 66 -19.62 -17.58 5.87
N TRP A 67 -19.90 -16.72 4.88
CA TRP A 67 -20.95 -16.99 3.89
C TRP A 67 -20.69 -18.26 3.07
N ILE A 68 -19.43 -18.56 2.73
CA ILE A 68 -19.06 -19.81 2.05
C ILE A 68 -19.31 -21.03 2.96
N THR A 69 -18.92 -20.95 4.23
CA THR A 69 -19.23 -21.98 5.24
C THR A 69 -20.74 -22.17 5.39
N ASP A 70 -21.51 -21.09 5.59
CA ASP A 70 -22.96 -21.12 5.78
C ASP A 70 -23.69 -21.75 4.58
N THR A 71 -23.29 -21.43 3.35
CA THR A 71 -23.84 -22.05 2.13
C THR A 71 -23.47 -23.53 2.06
N ALA A 72 -22.21 -23.90 2.30
CA ALA A 72 -21.78 -25.30 2.22
C ALA A 72 -22.49 -26.19 3.26
N GLU A 73 -22.62 -25.73 4.50
CA GLU A 73 -23.30 -26.49 5.56
C GLU A 73 -24.80 -26.68 5.27
N ARG A 74 -25.47 -25.67 4.70
CA ARG A 74 -26.87 -25.76 4.24
C ARG A 74 -27.06 -26.79 3.13
N GLU A 75 -26.10 -26.88 2.22
CA GLU A 75 -26.08 -27.85 1.11
C GLU A 75 -25.61 -29.26 1.56
N GLY A 76 -25.48 -29.50 2.87
CA GLY A 76 -25.12 -30.81 3.41
C GLY A 76 -23.63 -31.15 3.31
N TRP A 77 -22.75 -30.15 3.31
CA TRP A 77 -21.30 -30.36 3.36
C TRP A 77 -20.76 -30.18 4.80
N ILE A 78 -19.54 -30.65 4.99
CA ILE A 78 -18.69 -30.37 6.15
C ILE A 78 -17.75 -29.26 5.73
N ALA A 79 -17.72 -28.15 6.46
CA ALA A 79 -16.87 -27.01 6.15
C ALA A 79 -15.91 -26.74 7.31
N GLN A 80 -14.61 -26.66 7.02
CA GLN A 80 -13.62 -26.10 7.94
C GLN A 80 -13.21 -24.71 7.46
N SER A 81 -13.06 -23.77 8.37
CA SER A 81 -12.58 -22.42 8.08
C SER A 81 -11.53 -22.01 9.11
N THR A 82 -10.38 -21.56 8.62
CA THR A 82 -9.27 -21.06 9.44
C THR A 82 -8.85 -19.68 8.95
N SER A 83 -8.15 -18.93 9.79
CA SER A 83 -7.52 -17.69 9.34
C SER A 83 -6.15 -17.50 9.97
N VAL A 84 -5.18 -17.11 9.15
CA VAL A 84 -3.90 -16.59 9.61
C VAL A 84 -3.94 -15.08 9.43
N PRO A 85 -4.07 -14.31 10.52
CA PRO A 85 -4.00 -12.86 10.44
C PRO A 85 -2.61 -12.46 9.95
N GLY A 86 -2.55 -11.77 8.81
CA GLY A 86 -1.37 -11.00 8.46
C GLY A 86 -1.15 -9.97 9.56
N VAL A 87 0.05 -9.95 10.15
CA VAL A 87 0.33 -9.15 11.37
C VAL A 87 -0.17 -7.72 11.19
N ALA A 88 -1.18 -7.36 11.98
CA ALA A 88 -2.18 -6.38 11.55
C ALA A 88 -1.58 -4.99 11.25
N GLN A 89 -2.17 -4.31 10.28
CA GLN A 89 -1.82 -2.94 9.86
C GLN A 89 -0.35 -2.70 9.42
N ARG A 90 0.50 -3.71 9.17
CA ARG A 90 1.88 -3.44 8.73
C ARG A 90 2.42 -4.25 7.54
N THR A 91 2.15 -5.55 7.42
CA THR A 91 3.01 -6.41 6.57
C THR A 91 2.33 -7.39 5.59
N GLY A 92 1.00 -7.55 5.58
CA GLY A 92 0.33 -8.33 4.52
C GLY A 92 -1.15 -8.61 4.78
N ALA A 93 -1.84 -9.17 3.78
CA ALA A 93 -3.21 -9.68 3.94
C ALA A 93 -3.33 -10.79 4.97
N THR A 94 -4.51 -10.84 5.59
CA THR A 94 -5.04 -12.05 6.23
C THR A 94 -5.33 -13.08 5.16
N VAL A 95 -4.91 -14.32 5.42
CA VAL A 95 -5.29 -15.47 4.61
C VAL A 95 -6.37 -16.22 5.38
N TYR A 96 -7.56 -16.31 4.80
CA TYR A 96 -8.59 -17.23 5.25
C TYR A 96 -8.49 -18.48 4.39
N TYR A 97 -8.59 -19.66 4.99
CA TYR A 97 -8.50 -20.93 4.28
C TYR A 97 -9.65 -21.82 4.67
N LEU A 98 -10.33 -22.37 3.66
CA LEU A 98 -11.50 -23.21 3.84
C LEU A 98 -11.31 -24.53 3.09
N GLU A 99 -11.82 -25.59 3.69
CA GLU A 99 -12.00 -26.87 3.02
C GLU A 99 -13.45 -27.32 3.14
N LEU A 100 -14.05 -27.67 2.01
CA LEU A 100 -15.43 -28.14 1.93
C LEU A 100 -15.43 -29.61 1.50
N PHE A 101 -16.05 -30.48 2.29
CA PHE A 101 -16.12 -31.92 2.04
C PHE A 101 -17.58 -32.43 2.02
N PRO A 102 -18.02 -33.25 1.06
CA PRO A 102 -19.40 -33.76 1.04
C PRO A 102 -19.70 -34.65 2.26
N ARG A 103 -20.71 -34.31 3.07
CA ARG A 103 -21.04 -35.10 4.27
C ARG A 103 -21.42 -36.53 3.93
N ALA A 104 -22.20 -36.73 2.87
CA ALA A 104 -22.57 -38.04 2.37
C ALA A 104 -21.36 -38.93 2.02
N ALA A 105 -20.23 -38.35 1.60
CA ALA A 105 -19.01 -39.12 1.33
C ALA A 105 -18.29 -39.53 2.63
N ALA A 106 -18.35 -38.72 3.69
CA ALA A 106 -17.81 -39.05 5.00
C ALA A 106 -18.66 -40.15 5.69
N GLU A 107 -19.99 -40.03 5.59
CA GLU A 107 -20.95 -41.02 6.06
C GLU A 107 -20.78 -42.36 5.34
N ALA A 108 -20.69 -42.36 4.00
CA ALA A 108 -20.45 -43.57 3.21
C ALA A 108 -19.08 -44.22 3.52
N ALA A 109 -18.07 -43.43 3.90
CA ALA A 109 -16.76 -43.94 4.33
C ALA A 109 -16.72 -44.37 5.80
N GLY A 110 -17.77 -44.12 6.59
CA GLY A 110 -17.80 -44.37 8.04
C GLY A 110 -16.74 -43.59 8.82
N ARG A 111 -16.27 -42.46 8.29
CA ARG A 111 -15.07 -41.73 8.76
C ARG A 111 -15.22 -40.23 8.51
N GLU A 112 -14.90 -39.42 9.52
CA GLU A 112 -14.75 -37.98 9.33
C GLU A 112 -13.53 -37.62 8.46
N PRO A 113 -13.63 -36.56 7.63
CA PRO A 113 -12.50 -36.08 6.85
C PRO A 113 -11.48 -35.39 7.75
N VAL A 114 -10.19 -35.59 7.48
CA VAL A 114 -9.12 -34.80 8.10
C VAL A 114 -8.85 -33.62 7.18
N LEU A 115 -9.23 -32.42 7.62
CA LEU A 115 -9.16 -31.20 6.83
C LEU A 115 -7.94 -30.35 7.21
N ALA A 116 -7.25 -29.76 6.24
CA ALA A 116 -6.05 -28.97 6.50
C ALA A 116 -6.37 -27.60 7.12
N LEU A 117 -5.46 -27.14 7.99
CA LEU A 117 -5.59 -25.85 8.69
C LEU A 117 -4.95 -24.68 7.91
N MET A 118 -4.34 -24.95 6.76
CA MET A 118 -3.52 -24.00 5.99
C MET A 118 -3.54 -24.34 4.50
N PRO A 119 -3.50 -23.35 3.60
CA PRO A 119 -3.38 -23.60 2.16
C PRO A 119 -2.00 -24.19 1.83
N VAL A 120 -1.99 -25.35 1.19
CA VAL A 120 -0.79 -25.99 0.67
C VAL A 120 -0.49 -25.44 -0.74
N PRO A 121 0.70 -24.89 -1.00
CA PRO A 121 1.08 -24.44 -2.35
C PRO A 121 0.94 -25.58 -3.38
N GLY A 122 0.24 -25.32 -4.48
CA GLY A 122 -0.09 -26.31 -5.51
C GLY A 122 -1.37 -27.12 -5.27
N ASP A 123 -2.03 -26.99 -4.12
CA ASP A 123 -3.20 -27.80 -3.74
C ASP A 123 -4.45 -26.93 -3.46
N VAL A 124 -4.54 -25.75 -4.09
CA VAL A 124 -5.65 -24.81 -3.96
C VAL A 124 -6.54 -24.83 -5.21
N ASP A 125 -7.82 -25.19 -5.05
CA ASP A 125 -8.80 -25.19 -6.14
C ASP A 125 -9.29 -23.78 -6.48
N ILE A 126 -9.57 -22.96 -5.46
CA ILE A 126 -10.14 -21.63 -5.63
C ILE A 126 -9.31 -20.61 -4.83
N ALA A 127 -8.66 -19.69 -5.52
CA ALA A 127 -7.98 -18.55 -4.92
C ALA A 127 -8.84 -17.29 -5.09
N ILE A 128 -9.19 -16.63 -4.00
CA ILE A 128 -10.00 -15.40 -4.00
C ILE A 128 -9.16 -14.24 -3.47
N ALA A 129 -8.84 -13.28 -4.34
CA ALA A 129 -8.09 -12.09 -3.99
C ALA A 129 -9.01 -10.86 -3.90
N ALA A 130 -9.14 -10.30 -2.69
CA ALA A 130 -9.99 -9.14 -2.47
C ALA A 130 -9.39 -7.84 -3.07
N GLU A 131 -8.12 -7.81 -3.46
CA GLU A 131 -7.44 -6.68 -4.11
C GLU A 131 -6.40 -7.22 -5.10
N TRP A 132 -6.08 -6.46 -6.15
CA TRP A 132 -5.31 -6.99 -7.29
C TRP A 132 -3.88 -7.42 -6.93
N MET A 133 -3.22 -6.69 -6.04
CA MET A 133 -1.87 -7.02 -5.59
C MET A 133 -1.85 -8.17 -4.57
N GLU A 134 -2.96 -8.44 -3.88
CA GLU A 134 -3.14 -9.70 -3.18
C GLU A 134 -3.23 -10.90 -4.14
N ALA A 135 -3.78 -10.74 -5.34
CA ALA A 135 -3.73 -11.80 -6.38
C ALA A 135 -2.27 -12.09 -6.79
N GLY A 136 -1.46 -11.04 -6.99
CA GLY A 136 -0.02 -11.16 -7.22
C GLY A 136 0.71 -11.90 -6.08
N ARG A 137 0.33 -11.63 -4.82
CA ARG A 137 0.87 -12.32 -3.64
C ARG A 137 0.38 -13.76 -3.51
N ALA A 138 -0.86 -14.08 -3.89
CA ALA A 138 -1.38 -15.44 -3.93
C ALA A 138 -0.62 -16.31 -4.96
N ILE A 139 -0.36 -15.76 -6.15
CA ILE A 139 0.47 -16.40 -7.18
C ILE A 139 1.90 -16.63 -6.65
N PHE A 140 2.53 -15.61 -6.04
CA PHE A 140 3.88 -15.74 -5.49
C PHE A 140 3.98 -16.78 -4.36
N ARG A 141 2.91 -16.96 -3.58
CA ARG A 141 2.80 -18.00 -2.53
C ARG A 141 2.53 -19.40 -3.07
N GLY A 142 2.30 -19.56 -4.38
CA GLY A 142 1.94 -20.84 -5.00
C GLY A 142 0.50 -21.28 -4.72
N PHE A 143 -0.38 -20.36 -4.32
CA PHE A 143 -1.82 -20.66 -4.14
C PHE A 143 -2.59 -20.66 -5.47
N VAL A 144 -1.91 -20.40 -6.59
CA VAL A 144 -2.52 -20.32 -7.93
C VAL A 144 -1.63 -21.09 -8.89
N THR A 145 -2.15 -22.20 -9.43
CA THR A 145 -1.44 -23.05 -10.40
C THR A 145 -2.25 -23.31 -11.68
N PRO A 146 -1.57 -23.43 -12.84
CA PRO A 146 -2.25 -23.41 -14.14
C PRO A 146 -3.01 -24.71 -14.45
N ASP A 147 -2.73 -25.77 -13.72
CA ASP A 147 -3.35 -27.10 -13.84
C ASP A 147 -4.65 -27.23 -13.02
N ARG A 148 -4.84 -26.39 -12.00
CA ARG A 148 -5.94 -26.53 -11.03
C ARG A 148 -6.74 -25.24 -10.80
N THR A 149 -6.07 -24.15 -10.43
CA THR A 149 -6.71 -23.09 -9.66
C THR A 149 -7.59 -22.15 -10.50
N LEU A 150 -8.84 -21.93 -10.05
CA LEU A 150 -9.62 -20.75 -10.40
C LEU A 150 -9.15 -19.56 -9.55
N LEU A 151 -8.70 -18.48 -10.20
CA LEU A 151 -8.40 -17.21 -9.55
C LEU A 151 -9.56 -16.23 -9.74
N ILE A 152 -10.21 -15.85 -8.65
CA ILE A 152 -11.21 -14.77 -8.59
C ILE A 152 -10.52 -13.56 -7.97
N ALA A 153 -10.45 -12.42 -8.66
CA ALA A 153 -9.70 -11.27 -8.17
C ALA A 153 -10.41 -9.93 -8.47
N SER A 154 -10.48 -9.06 -7.47
CA SER A 154 -10.87 -7.66 -7.69
C SER A 154 -9.70 -6.88 -8.29
N THR A 155 -9.93 -6.17 -9.40
CA THR A 155 -8.87 -5.46 -10.14
C THR A 155 -8.51 -4.08 -9.59
N HIS A 156 -9.22 -3.59 -8.58
CA HIS A 156 -8.90 -2.31 -7.93
C HIS A 156 -7.56 -2.34 -7.19
N ARG A 157 -7.03 -1.15 -6.89
CA ARG A 157 -5.78 -0.97 -6.12
C ARG A 157 -6.03 -0.26 -4.79
N ASP A 158 -5.72 -0.95 -3.70
CA ASP A 158 -5.68 -0.37 -2.35
C ASP A 158 -4.25 -0.50 -1.79
N TYR A 159 -3.43 0.53 -1.98
CA TYR A 159 -1.98 0.45 -1.72
C TYR A 159 -1.65 0.02 -0.28
N ALA A 160 -0.79 -0.97 -0.15
CA ALA A 160 -0.32 -1.46 1.15
C ALA A 160 0.51 -0.39 1.89
N ILE A 161 0.64 -0.51 3.21
CA ILE A 161 1.46 0.42 4.01
C ILE A 161 2.93 0.36 3.59
N ARG A 162 3.44 -0.79 3.13
CA ARG A 162 4.77 -0.91 2.51
C ARG A 162 4.90 -0.03 1.27
N GLU A 163 3.95 -0.08 0.34
CA GLU A 163 3.95 0.73 -0.89
C GLU A 163 3.85 2.23 -0.58
N LYS A 164 3.04 2.60 0.43
CA LYS A 164 2.87 3.98 0.91
C LYS A 164 4.15 4.53 1.60
N SER A 165 4.82 3.69 2.39
CA SER A 165 6.01 4.08 3.19
C SER A 165 7.34 3.95 2.45
N ALA A 166 7.41 3.21 1.35
CA ALA A 166 8.63 3.07 0.56
C ALA A 166 9.08 4.43 -0.05
N PRO A 167 10.40 4.73 -0.09
CA PRO A 167 10.93 5.89 -0.80
C PRO A 167 10.57 5.84 -2.30
N GLY A 168 10.29 7.00 -2.93
CA GLY A 168 9.94 7.07 -4.35
C GLY A 168 8.68 6.29 -4.78
N PRO A 169 8.61 5.73 -6.00
CA PRO A 169 7.43 5.02 -6.49
C PRO A 169 7.36 3.59 -5.91
N GLY A 170 6.82 3.47 -4.69
CA GLY A 170 6.65 2.19 -4.00
C GLY A 170 5.51 1.30 -4.49
N MET A 171 4.83 1.67 -5.59
CA MET A 171 3.67 0.95 -6.11
C MET A 171 4.12 -0.29 -6.88
N GLU A 172 3.53 -1.45 -6.57
CA GLU A 172 3.81 -2.70 -7.28
C GLU A 172 3.14 -2.70 -8.68
N ASP A 173 3.84 -3.23 -9.69
CA ASP A 173 3.45 -3.15 -11.12
C ASP A 173 2.20 -4.02 -11.43
N ALA A 174 1.07 -3.35 -11.64
CA ALA A 174 -0.19 -4.01 -12.00
C ALA A 174 -0.12 -4.78 -13.34
N ARG A 175 0.71 -4.35 -14.30
CA ARG A 175 0.90 -5.04 -15.60
C ARG A 175 1.74 -6.31 -15.45
N ALA A 176 2.66 -6.37 -14.49
CA ALA A 176 3.35 -7.61 -14.12
C ALA A 176 2.36 -8.62 -13.52
N VAL A 177 1.45 -8.18 -12.64
CA VAL A 177 0.41 -9.07 -12.07
C VAL A 177 -0.54 -9.60 -13.14
N TRP A 178 -0.99 -8.78 -14.11
CA TRP A 178 -1.81 -9.27 -15.23
C TRP A 178 -1.14 -10.38 -16.04
N ARG A 179 0.14 -10.21 -16.36
CA ARG A 179 0.92 -11.26 -17.06
C ARG A 179 1.12 -12.51 -16.19
N ALA A 180 1.31 -12.34 -14.88
CA ALA A 180 1.44 -13.46 -13.95
C ALA A 180 0.12 -14.23 -13.79
N ALA A 181 -1.00 -13.54 -13.55
CA ALA A 181 -2.31 -14.13 -13.33
C ALA A 181 -2.78 -14.97 -14.53
N ARG A 182 -2.66 -14.42 -15.76
CA ARG A 182 -2.99 -15.13 -17.01
C ARG A 182 -2.13 -16.38 -17.26
N LYS A 183 -0.92 -16.44 -16.71
CA LYS A 183 -0.02 -17.60 -16.84
C LYS A 183 -0.19 -18.61 -15.70
N ALA A 184 -0.53 -18.13 -14.51
CA ALA A 184 -0.53 -18.93 -13.29
C ALA A 184 -1.88 -19.53 -12.94
N ALA A 185 -3.00 -18.94 -13.35
CA ALA A 185 -4.33 -19.48 -13.08
C ALA A 185 -4.84 -20.37 -14.21
N ARG A 186 -5.53 -21.46 -13.87
CA ARG A 186 -6.26 -22.30 -14.84
C ARG A 186 -7.44 -21.55 -15.45
N HIS A 187 -8.17 -20.81 -14.60
CA HIS A 187 -9.26 -19.91 -14.99
C HIS A 187 -9.12 -18.59 -14.21
N LEU A 188 -9.49 -17.46 -14.84
CA LEU A 188 -9.35 -16.11 -14.26
C LEU A 188 -10.65 -15.32 -14.38
N VAL A 189 -11.24 -14.96 -13.23
CA VAL A 189 -12.37 -14.03 -13.12
C VAL A 189 -11.85 -12.73 -12.50
N ALA A 190 -11.66 -11.69 -13.31
CA ALA A 190 -11.01 -10.45 -12.88
C ALA A 190 -11.75 -9.20 -13.39
N PHE A 191 -12.36 -8.45 -12.47
CA PHE A 191 -13.01 -7.15 -12.73
C PHE A 191 -13.07 -6.32 -11.45
N ASP A 192 -13.50 -5.06 -11.54
CA ASP A 192 -13.57 -4.18 -10.37
C ASP A 192 -14.78 -4.48 -9.46
N MET A 193 -14.65 -5.52 -8.66
CA MET A 193 -15.63 -5.90 -7.64
C MET A 193 -15.78 -4.85 -6.53
N ARG A 194 -14.81 -3.92 -6.36
CA ARG A 194 -14.92 -2.82 -5.40
C ARG A 194 -15.85 -1.75 -5.94
N GLU A 195 -15.76 -1.43 -7.22
CA GLU A 195 -16.66 -0.51 -7.92
C GLU A 195 -18.11 -1.03 -7.89
N VAL A 196 -18.32 -2.33 -8.18
CA VAL A 196 -19.65 -2.98 -8.03
C VAL A 196 -20.19 -2.81 -6.62
N ALA A 197 -19.40 -3.13 -5.59
CA ALA A 197 -19.83 -2.96 -4.20
C ALA A 197 -20.14 -1.49 -3.84
N VAL A 198 -19.34 -0.53 -4.33
CA VAL A 198 -19.58 0.91 -4.13
C VAL A 198 -20.85 1.39 -4.83
N ARG A 199 -21.14 0.93 -6.06
CA ARG A 199 -22.36 1.29 -6.80
C ARG A 199 -23.64 0.86 -6.08
N HIS A 200 -23.63 -0.29 -5.40
CA HIS A 200 -24.75 -0.78 -4.60
C HIS A 200 -24.71 -0.36 -3.13
N GLY A 201 -23.67 0.35 -2.68
CA GLY A 201 -23.55 0.84 -1.30
C GLY A 201 -23.29 -0.27 -0.26
N THR A 202 -22.55 -1.32 -0.64
CA THR A 202 -22.23 -2.48 0.21
C THR A 202 -20.72 -2.76 0.27
N VAL A 203 -20.34 -3.84 0.96
CA VAL A 203 -18.97 -4.34 1.11
C VAL A 203 -18.55 -5.26 -0.04
N ILE A 204 -17.24 -5.29 -0.32
CA ILE A 204 -16.67 -6.07 -1.43
C ILE A 204 -16.90 -7.59 -1.31
N SER A 205 -17.11 -8.11 -0.09
CA SER A 205 -17.45 -9.53 0.11
C SER A 205 -18.71 -9.94 -0.65
N ALA A 206 -19.69 -9.06 -0.83
CA ALA A 206 -20.91 -9.36 -1.60
C ALA A 206 -20.62 -9.58 -3.10
N ALA A 207 -19.76 -8.74 -3.67
CA ALA A 207 -19.34 -8.87 -5.07
C ALA A 207 -18.40 -10.09 -5.26
N LEU A 208 -17.48 -10.35 -4.33
CA LEU A 208 -16.62 -11.55 -4.36
C LEU A 208 -17.44 -12.85 -4.25
N PHE A 209 -18.46 -12.86 -3.39
CA PHE A 209 -19.37 -14.01 -3.22
C PHE A 209 -20.25 -14.23 -4.45
N GLY A 210 -20.74 -13.14 -5.06
CA GLY A 210 -21.44 -13.18 -6.36
C GLY A 210 -20.55 -13.74 -7.47
N ALA A 211 -19.29 -13.29 -7.55
CA ALA A 211 -18.33 -13.79 -8.52
C ALA A 211 -18.00 -15.28 -8.32
N LEU A 212 -17.94 -15.75 -7.06
CA LEU A 212 -17.76 -17.17 -6.73
C LEU A 212 -18.97 -18.01 -7.20
N ALA A 213 -20.19 -17.62 -6.85
CA ALA A 213 -21.40 -18.29 -7.32
C ALA A 213 -21.50 -18.31 -8.86
N GLY A 214 -21.27 -17.15 -9.49
CA GLY A 214 -21.31 -17.01 -10.95
C GLY A 214 -20.18 -17.70 -11.70
N SER A 215 -19.13 -18.19 -11.01
CA SER A 215 -18.07 -19.00 -11.61
C SER A 215 -18.40 -20.50 -11.71
N GLY A 216 -19.49 -20.96 -11.08
CA GLY A 216 -19.87 -22.38 -11.06
C GLY A 216 -18.89 -23.32 -10.35
N ALA A 217 -17.84 -22.80 -9.70
CA ALA A 217 -16.77 -23.60 -9.10
C ALA A 217 -17.16 -24.36 -7.83
N LEU A 218 -18.30 -24.00 -7.22
CA LEU A 218 -18.90 -24.74 -6.11
C LEU A 218 -20.20 -25.42 -6.57
N PRO A 219 -20.48 -26.67 -6.17
CA PRO A 219 -21.61 -27.45 -6.66
C PRO A 219 -22.93 -27.11 -5.93
N PHE A 220 -23.21 -25.81 -5.77
CA PHE A 220 -24.34 -25.29 -4.99
C PHE A 220 -25.27 -24.43 -5.86
N ALA A 221 -26.57 -24.49 -5.59
CA ALA A 221 -27.54 -23.63 -6.27
C ALA A 221 -27.32 -22.15 -5.89
N ARG A 222 -27.61 -21.22 -6.81
CA ARG A 222 -27.45 -19.77 -6.59
C ARG A 222 -28.26 -19.30 -5.38
N GLU A 223 -29.45 -19.87 -5.22
CA GLU A 223 -30.41 -19.59 -4.16
C GLU A 223 -29.79 -19.82 -2.77
N SER A 224 -28.92 -20.82 -2.63
CA SER A 224 -28.23 -21.19 -1.39
C SER A 224 -27.11 -20.22 -1.01
N PHE A 225 -26.52 -19.51 -1.98
CA PHE A 225 -25.67 -18.35 -1.73
C PHE A 225 -26.51 -17.15 -1.27
N GLU A 226 -27.58 -16.83 -1.99
CA GLU A 226 -28.46 -15.71 -1.63
C GLU A 226 -29.04 -15.87 -0.22
N GLU A 227 -29.35 -17.10 0.19
CA GLU A 227 -29.87 -17.40 1.52
C GLU A 227 -28.85 -17.19 2.64
N ALA A 228 -27.56 -17.47 2.42
CA ALA A 228 -26.51 -17.11 3.37
C ALA A 228 -26.38 -15.58 3.55
N VAL A 229 -26.57 -14.81 2.46
CA VAL A 229 -26.62 -13.34 2.54
C VAL A 229 -27.86 -12.88 3.34
N ARG A 230 -29.05 -13.45 3.07
CA ARG A 230 -30.28 -13.13 3.83
C ARG A 230 -30.14 -13.44 5.32
N ALA A 231 -29.65 -14.63 5.66
CA ALA A 231 -29.46 -15.07 7.04
C ALA A 231 -28.51 -14.17 7.86
N SER A 232 -27.57 -13.47 7.20
CA SER A 232 -26.66 -12.54 7.87
C SER A 232 -27.34 -11.28 8.43
N GLY A 233 -28.54 -10.94 7.95
CA GLY A 233 -29.37 -9.83 8.44
C GLY A 233 -28.80 -8.41 8.29
N ARG A 234 -27.64 -8.23 7.64
CA ARG A 234 -26.94 -6.93 7.54
C ARG A 234 -26.86 -6.44 6.09
N GLY A 235 -27.53 -5.33 5.79
CA GLY A 235 -27.46 -4.70 4.46
C GLY A 235 -27.84 -5.67 3.32
N VAL A 236 -28.84 -6.51 3.57
CA VAL A 236 -29.19 -7.67 2.74
C VAL A 236 -29.48 -7.26 1.29
N ASP A 237 -30.38 -6.30 1.07
CA ASP A 237 -30.80 -5.89 -0.29
C ASP A 237 -29.64 -5.35 -1.13
N ALA A 238 -28.81 -4.48 -0.53
CA ALA A 238 -27.61 -3.92 -1.16
C ALA A 238 -26.57 -5.01 -1.47
N SER A 239 -26.44 -6.00 -0.59
CA SER A 239 -25.53 -7.14 -0.77
C SER A 239 -26.01 -8.10 -1.85
N LEU A 240 -27.32 -8.40 -1.90
CA LEU A 240 -27.94 -9.19 -2.95
C LEU A 240 -27.86 -8.51 -4.32
N ALA A 241 -28.00 -7.18 -4.39
CA ALA A 241 -27.84 -6.41 -5.62
C ALA A 241 -26.39 -6.50 -6.16
N ALA A 242 -25.38 -6.29 -5.31
CA ALA A 242 -23.98 -6.45 -5.69
C ALA A 242 -23.61 -7.90 -6.04
N PHE A 243 -24.15 -8.87 -5.30
CA PHE A 243 -24.01 -10.30 -5.58
C PHE A 243 -24.55 -10.64 -6.97
N ALA A 244 -25.78 -10.23 -7.28
CA ALA A 244 -26.42 -10.50 -8.56
C ALA A 244 -25.69 -9.87 -9.76
N GLU A 245 -25.17 -8.65 -9.61
CA GLU A 245 -24.35 -8.04 -10.66
C GLU A 245 -23.02 -8.77 -10.85
N ALA A 246 -22.29 -9.06 -9.77
CA ALA A 246 -21.00 -9.74 -9.84
C ALA A 246 -21.12 -11.18 -10.36
N HIS A 247 -22.20 -11.89 -10.02
CA HIS A 247 -22.54 -13.20 -10.58
C HIS A 247 -22.66 -13.14 -12.10
N ARG A 248 -23.43 -12.19 -12.62
CA ARG A 248 -23.58 -11.98 -14.08
C ARG A 248 -22.25 -11.62 -14.74
N LEU A 249 -21.42 -10.79 -14.09
CA LEU A 249 -20.10 -10.39 -14.62
C LEU A 249 -19.07 -11.53 -14.61
N ALA A 250 -19.18 -12.49 -13.69
CA ALA A 250 -18.37 -13.70 -13.66
C ALA A 250 -18.75 -14.68 -14.77
N GLN A 251 -20.05 -14.95 -14.95
CA GLN A 251 -20.55 -15.79 -16.06
C GLN A 251 -20.16 -15.23 -17.44
N GLN A 252 -20.16 -13.90 -17.59
CA GLN A 252 -19.71 -13.24 -18.83
C GLN A 252 -18.18 -13.30 -19.04
N HIS A 253 -17.40 -13.52 -17.98
CA HIS A 253 -15.94 -13.63 -18.07
C HIS A 253 -15.48 -14.99 -18.62
N GLU A 254 -16.20 -16.08 -18.34
CA GLU A 254 -15.92 -17.38 -18.98
C GLU A 254 -16.08 -17.34 -20.51
N ALA A 255 -16.96 -16.46 -21.01
CA ALA A 255 -17.28 -16.36 -22.44
C ALA A 255 -16.39 -15.38 -23.24
N THR A 256 -15.47 -14.65 -22.60
CA THR A 256 -14.68 -13.60 -23.27
C THR A 256 -13.20 -13.97 -23.30
N ASP A 257 -12.69 -14.31 -24.49
CA ASP A 257 -11.26 -14.54 -24.71
C ASP A 257 -10.43 -13.31 -24.28
N VAL A 258 -9.34 -13.57 -23.57
CA VAL A 258 -8.74 -12.67 -22.57
C VAL A 258 -7.86 -11.56 -23.20
N GLN A 259 -7.86 -11.46 -24.53
CA GLN A 259 -6.95 -10.61 -25.31
C GLN A 259 -7.30 -9.11 -25.25
N SER A 260 -8.58 -8.75 -25.14
CA SER A 260 -9.08 -7.39 -25.45
C SER A 260 -8.82 -6.29 -24.40
N ARG A 261 -8.26 -6.60 -23.23
CA ARG A 261 -8.23 -5.68 -22.06
C ARG A 261 -6.85 -5.12 -21.64
N GLU A 262 -5.82 -5.27 -22.45
CA GLU A 262 -4.50 -4.67 -22.13
C GLU A 262 -4.48 -3.13 -22.24
N GLY A 263 -5.38 -2.53 -23.03
CA GLY A 263 -5.42 -1.08 -23.25
C GLY A 263 -6.09 -0.25 -22.13
N GLN A 264 -7.22 -0.73 -21.59
CA GLN A 264 -8.09 0.10 -20.73
C GLN A 264 -7.63 0.16 -19.26
N ALA A 265 -7.00 -0.90 -18.75
CA ALA A 265 -6.71 -1.05 -17.31
C ALA A 265 -5.62 -0.09 -16.74
N THR A 266 -5.00 0.78 -17.54
CA THR A 266 -4.01 1.76 -17.05
C THR A 266 -4.46 3.22 -17.01
N GLU A 267 -5.60 3.58 -17.62
CA GLU A 267 -6.06 4.98 -17.66
C GLU A 267 -7.20 5.22 -16.66
N ASP A 268 -8.18 4.32 -16.59
CA ASP A 268 -9.40 4.54 -15.80
C ASP A 268 -9.19 4.54 -14.27
N SER A 269 -8.20 3.79 -13.75
CA SER A 269 -7.96 3.74 -12.29
C SER A 269 -7.23 4.97 -11.72
N VAL A 270 -6.84 5.93 -12.57
CA VAL A 270 -6.30 7.24 -12.16
C VAL A 270 -7.30 8.37 -12.50
N ALA A 271 -8.34 8.08 -13.29
CA ALA A 271 -9.35 9.00 -13.77
C ALA A 271 -10.42 9.35 -12.71
N SER A 272 -10.00 9.87 -11.56
CA SER A 272 -10.92 10.49 -10.59
C SER A 272 -10.27 11.63 -9.78
N CYS A 273 -9.45 12.46 -10.44
CA CYS A 273 -8.96 13.73 -9.87
C CYS A 273 -8.39 14.70 -10.92
N THR A 274 -9.04 14.86 -12.07
CA THR A 274 -8.79 15.98 -13.00
C THR A 274 -9.88 17.05 -12.84
N PRO A 275 -9.52 18.34 -12.96
CA PRO A 275 -9.49 19.14 -11.74
C PRO A 275 -10.59 20.20 -11.66
N ALA A 276 -10.77 20.76 -10.46
CA ALA A 276 -11.52 21.98 -10.24
C ALA A 276 -11.07 23.08 -11.20
N THR A 277 -12.03 23.85 -11.73
CA THR A 277 -11.80 25.03 -12.58
C THR A 277 -10.75 25.92 -11.93
N LEU A 278 -9.60 26.10 -12.60
CA LEU A 278 -8.55 26.94 -12.08
C LEU A 278 -8.96 28.43 -12.12
N PRO A 279 -8.52 29.26 -11.16
CA PRO A 279 -8.63 30.71 -11.26
C PRO A 279 -8.05 31.21 -12.59
N ALA A 280 -8.76 32.11 -13.27
CA ALA A 280 -8.42 32.55 -14.62
C ALA A 280 -7.02 33.18 -14.72
N ASP A 281 -6.51 33.81 -13.64
CA ASP A 281 -5.15 34.32 -13.58
C ASP A 281 -4.10 33.20 -13.60
N LEU A 282 -4.36 32.08 -12.91
CA LEU A 282 -3.45 30.93 -12.89
C LEU A 282 -3.48 30.15 -14.21
N GLU A 283 -4.64 30.05 -14.86
CA GLU A 283 -4.77 29.42 -16.19
C GLU A 283 -4.07 30.25 -17.29
N ALA A 284 -4.18 31.58 -17.22
CA ALA A 284 -3.46 32.49 -18.11
C ALA A 284 -1.94 32.38 -17.94
N ARG A 285 -1.45 32.39 -16.68
CA ARG A 285 -0.02 32.18 -16.38
C ARG A 285 0.47 30.80 -16.82
N LEU A 286 -0.29 29.74 -16.58
CA LEU A 286 0.01 28.38 -17.07
C LEU A 286 0.19 28.36 -18.58
N THR A 287 -0.68 29.04 -19.33
CA THR A 287 -0.61 29.09 -20.79
C THR A 287 0.60 29.89 -21.28
N ALA A 288 0.90 31.02 -20.64
CA ALA A 288 1.94 31.97 -21.06
C ALA A 288 3.37 31.60 -20.60
N GLU A 289 3.52 30.98 -19.43
CA GLU A 289 4.83 30.79 -18.78
C GLU A 289 5.35 29.34 -18.87
N VAL A 290 4.49 28.36 -19.15
CA VAL A 290 4.82 26.93 -19.07
C VAL A 290 4.84 26.27 -20.46
N PRO A 291 5.93 25.54 -20.82
CA PRO A 291 6.02 24.78 -22.07
C PRO A 291 4.91 23.75 -22.21
N ALA A 292 4.42 23.53 -23.43
CA ALA A 292 3.25 22.68 -23.71
C ALA A 292 3.34 21.28 -23.05
N GLY A 293 4.49 20.61 -23.12
CA GLY A 293 4.71 19.30 -22.52
C GLY A 293 4.64 19.27 -20.98
N ALA A 294 4.90 20.40 -20.31
CA ALA A 294 4.86 20.51 -18.85
C ALA A 294 3.52 21.02 -18.29
N ARG A 295 2.63 21.56 -19.15
CA ARG A 295 1.38 22.21 -18.71
C ARG A 295 0.50 21.31 -17.87
N GLU A 296 0.30 20.05 -18.26
CA GLU A 296 -0.56 19.13 -17.49
C GLU A 296 0.00 18.86 -16.08
N THR A 297 1.30 18.58 -15.98
CA THR A 297 1.97 18.36 -14.69
C THR A 297 1.91 19.61 -13.80
N VAL A 298 2.10 20.81 -14.37
CA VAL A 298 1.97 22.08 -13.61
C VAL A 298 0.52 22.34 -13.21
N ARG A 299 -0.46 22.06 -14.07
CA ARG A 299 -1.90 22.22 -13.80
C ARG A 299 -2.36 21.37 -12.61
N LEU A 300 -1.92 20.10 -12.57
CA LEU A 300 -2.13 19.21 -11.42
C LEU A 300 -1.42 19.72 -10.16
N GLY A 301 -0.23 20.30 -10.30
CA GLY A 301 0.50 20.99 -9.22
C GLY A 301 -0.27 22.18 -8.65
N ILE A 302 -0.78 23.07 -9.51
CA ILE A 302 -1.62 24.22 -9.14
C ILE A 302 -2.87 23.74 -8.37
N ALA A 303 -3.64 22.81 -8.94
CA ALA A 303 -4.86 22.29 -8.31
C ALA A 303 -4.58 21.70 -6.91
N ARG A 304 -3.48 20.95 -6.78
CA ARG A 304 -3.02 20.38 -5.51
C ARG A 304 -2.64 21.46 -4.47
N LEU A 305 -1.99 22.54 -4.89
CA LEU A 305 -1.57 23.63 -3.99
C LEU A 305 -2.72 24.55 -3.58
N ILE A 306 -3.72 24.73 -4.46
CA ILE A 306 -4.99 25.40 -4.13
C ILE A 306 -5.76 24.60 -3.07
N ASP A 307 -5.92 23.29 -3.24
CA ASP A 307 -6.57 22.43 -2.24
C ASP A 307 -5.78 22.39 -0.90
N TRP A 308 -4.44 22.44 -0.98
CA TRP A 308 -3.57 22.42 0.20
C TRP A 308 -3.64 23.71 1.03
N GLN A 309 -3.44 24.89 0.42
CA GLN A 309 -3.47 26.20 1.10
C GLN A 309 -4.38 27.22 0.43
N GLY A 310 -4.32 27.36 -0.89
CA GLY A 310 -5.13 28.32 -1.67
C GLY A 310 -4.37 28.97 -2.84
N PRO A 311 -5.04 29.84 -3.61
CA PRO A 311 -4.49 30.40 -4.85
C PRO A 311 -3.17 31.17 -4.70
N ALA A 312 -2.96 31.87 -3.59
CA ALA A 312 -1.70 32.60 -3.35
C ALA A 312 -0.48 31.66 -3.36
N HIS A 313 -0.56 30.54 -2.64
CA HIS A 313 0.52 29.53 -2.58
C HIS A 313 0.76 28.84 -3.93
N ALA A 314 -0.25 28.80 -4.81
CA ALA A 314 -0.08 28.33 -6.18
C ALA A 314 0.58 29.37 -7.10
N ARG A 315 0.48 30.67 -6.80
CA ARG A 315 1.27 31.72 -7.48
C ARG A 315 2.73 31.64 -7.08
N ASP A 316 3.02 31.52 -5.79
CA ASP A 316 4.39 31.34 -5.27
C ASP A 316 5.11 30.15 -5.94
N TYR A 317 4.37 29.07 -6.24
CA TYR A 317 4.86 27.91 -6.99
C TYR A 317 5.20 28.23 -8.46
N LEU A 318 4.35 28.98 -9.15
CA LEU A 318 4.64 29.43 -10.52
C LEU A 318 5.82 30.42 -10.55
N ASP A 319 5.91 31.33 -9.58
CA ASP A 319 7.04 32.27 -9.47
C ASP A 319 8.36 31.53 -9.28
N ARG A 320 8.36 30.47 -8.47
CA ARG A 320 9.51 29.56 -8.28
C ARG A 320 9.89 28.80 -9.54
N LEU A 321 8.91 28.35 -10.36
CA LEU A 321 9.18 27.69 -11.65
C LEU A 321 9.64 28.66 -12.73
N ALA A 322 9.09 29.88 -12.75
CA ALA A 322 9.49 30.93 -13.68
C ALA A 322 10.99 31.27 -13.54
N ALA A 323 11.54 31.17 -12.33
CA ALA A 323 12.96 31.38 -12.04
C ALA A 323 13.91 30.24 -12.53
N PHE A 324 13.43 29.35 -13.40
CA PHE A 324 14.21 28.35 -14.15
C PHE A 324 14.01 28.46 -15.68
N ARG A 325 13.37 29.54 -16.14
CA ARG A 325 13.29 29.96 -17.55
C ARG A 325 14.50 30.81 -17.90
N GLU A 326 14.84 30.87 -19.18
CA GLU A 326 15.86 31.79 -19.68
C GLU A 326 15.35 33.24 -19.74
N ALA A 327 16.25 34.20 -19.95
CA ALA A 327 15.92 35.63 -19.98
C ALA A 327 14.98 36.05 -21.14
N ASP A 328 14.93 35.26 -22.22
CA ASP A 328 13.96 35.41 -23.32
C ASP A 328 12.60 34.74 -23.03
N GLY A 329 12.47 34.11 -21.85
CA GLY A 329 11.28 33.39 -21.41
C GLY A 329 11.17 31.95 -21.90
N THR A 330 12.15 31.43 -22.66
CA THR A 330 12.15 30.06 -23.17
C THR A 330 12.58 29.03 -22.12
N VAL A 331 12.38 27.74 -22.45
CA VAL A 331 12.79 26.59 -21.63
C VAL A 331 13.49 25.58 -22.54
N HIS A 332 14.82 25.52 -22.49
CA HIS A 332 15.61 24.63 -23.33
C HIS A 332 15.45 23.13 -23.01
N ASP A 333 15.12 22.76 -21.76
CA ASP A 333 14.79 21.38 -21.38
C ASP A 333 13.37 21.30 -20.76
N PRO A 334 12.35 21.03 -21.58
CA PRO A 334 10.99 20.83 -21.10
C PRO A 334 10.83 19.63 -20.15
N ALA A 335 11.67 18.60 -20.28
CA ALA A 335 11.58 17.40 -19.44
C ALA A 335 12.15 17.67 -18.03
N PHE A 336 13.26 18.41 -17.92
CA PHE A 336 13.74 18.93 -16.64
C PHE A 336 12.70 19.85 -15.98
N HIS A 337 12.08 20.76 -16.75
CA HIS A 337 11.07 21.67 -16.21
C HIS A 337 9.83 20.92 -15.70
N GLU A 338 9.37 19.88 -16.42
CA GLU A 338 8.29 19.01 -15.97
C GLU A 338 8.64 18.22 -14.70
N GLN A 339 9.86 17.68 -14.62
CA GLN A 339 10.35 16.98 -13.43
C GLN A 339 10.45 17.91 -12.22
N LEU A 340 11.01 19.11 -12.40
CA LEU A 340 11.10 20.14 -11.37
C LEU A 340 9.71 20.56 -10.89
N ALA A 341 8.78 20.85 -11.81
CA ALA A 341 7.39 21.15 -11.51
C ALA A 341 6.73 20.08 -10.64
N ARG A 342 6.89 18.80 -11.02
CA ARG A 342 6.36 17.65 -10.28
C ARG A 342 6.94 17.54 -8.86
N ARG A 343 8.26 17.69 -8.72
CA ARG A 343 8.98 17.54 -7.45
C ARG A 343 8.72 18.73 -6.51
N LEU A 344 8.71 19.95 -7.05
CA LEU A 344 8.43 21.17 -6.31
C LEU A 344 6.98 21.22 -5.81
N ALA A 345 5.99 20.85 -6.63
CA ALA A 345 4.58 20.81 -6.21
C ALA A 345 4.37 19.85 -5.02
N VAL A 346 5.05 18.70 -5.01
CA VAL A 346 5.03 17.76 -3.87
C VAL A 346 5.72 18.35 -2.65
N ALA A 347 6.92 18.95 -2.80
CA ALA A 347 7.65 19.57 -1.70
C ALA A 347 6.86 20.74 -1.05
N MET A 348 6.21 21.58 -1.86
CA MET A 348 5.38 22.70 -1.39
C MET A 348 4.02 22.28 -0.81
N SER A 349 3.70 20.98 -0.79
CA SER A 349 2.42 20.45 -0.27
C SER A 349 2.63 19.30 0.74
N TYR A 350 3.59 19.51 1.65
CA TYR A 350 3.92 18.58 2.74
C TYR A 350 2.75 18.34 3.71
N GLU A 351 2.78 17.21 4.42
CA GLU A 351 1.75 16.83 5.39
C GLU A 351 2.10 17.37 6.78
N ASP A 352 1.30 18.35 7.25
CA ASP A 352 1.36 18.91 8.61
C ASP A 352 0.11 18.59 9.44
N VAL A 353 0.13 18.99 10.71
CA VAL A 353 -0.96 18.75 11.67
C VAL A 353 -2.29 19.29 11.14
N TYR A 354 -2.28 20.48 10.50
CA TYR A 354 -3.46 21.07 9.87
C TYR A 354 -3.99 20.23 8.70
N ARG A 355 -3.10 19.77 7.81
CA ARG A 355 -3.46 18.95 6.64
C ARG A 355 -3.95 17.58 7.04
N VAL A 356 -3.30 16.92 8.00
CA VAL A 356 -3.74 15.64 8.54
C VAL A 356 -5.12 15.77 9.16
N ALA A 357 -5.38 16.80 9.98
CA ALA A 357 -6.69 17.04 10.58
C ALA A 357 -7.78 17.36 9.55
N GLU A 358 -7.46 18.12 8.49
CA GLU A 358 -8.35 18.35 7.35
C GLU A 358 -8.69 17.05 6.61
N LEU A 359 -7.68 16.25 6.23
CA LEU A 359 -7.88 14.95 5.55
C LEU A 359 -8.71 13.98 6.39
N LYS A 360 -8.55 14.01 7.73
CA LYS A 360 -9.32 13.18 8.67
C LYS A 360 -10.78 13.63 8.83
N THR A 361 -11.11 14.89 8.51
CA THR A 361 -12.48 15.46 8.65
C THR A 361 -13.19 15.73 7.32
N ARG A 362 -12.57 15.37 6.18
CA ARG A 362 -13.12 15.53 4.82
C ARG A 362 -14.43 14.74 4.60
N ARG A 363 -15.36 15.35 3.86
CA ARG A 363 -16.66 14.74 3.53
C ARG A 363 -16.50 13.47 2.71
N GLU A 364 -15.50 13.41 1.84
CA GLU A 364 -15.20 12.26 0.97
C GLU A 364 -14.61 11.09 1.77
N ARG A 365 -13.96 11.35 2.92
CA ARG A 365 -13.58 10.29 3.87
C ARG A 365 -14.82 9.73 4.56
N LEU A 366 -15.68 10.61 5.08
CA LEU A 366 -16.90 10.21 5.77
C LEU A 366 -17.86 9.44 4.83
N ALA A 367 -18.08 9.92 3.60
CA ALA A 367 -18.91 9.26 2.60
C ALA A 367 -18.40 7.84 2.29
N ARG A 368 -17.08 7.65 2.15
CA ARG A 368 -16.48 6.31 1.94
C ARG A 368 -16.71 5.36 3.13
N LEU A 369 -16.60 5.86 4.37
CA LEU A 369 -16.89 5.09 5.59
C LEU A 369 -18.39 4.74 5.71
N MET A 370 -19.28 5.65 5.30
CA MET A 370 -20.74 5.42 5.31
C MET A 370 -21.23 4.53 4.16
N ALA A 371 -20.42 4.38 3.10
CA ALA A 371 -20.68 3.51 1.96
C ALA A 371 -20.18 2.07 2.17
N SER A 372 -19.16 1.84 3.01
CA SER A 372 -18.64 0.49 3.30
C SER A 372 -19.49 -0.34 4.26
N GLY A 373 -20.81 -0.15 4.30
CA GLY A 373 -21.76 -0.95 5.10
C GLY A 373 -21.67 -0.81 6.62
N GLU A 374 -20.68 -0.09 7.15
CA GLU A 374 -20.30 0.03 8.57
C GLU A 374 -21.25 0.86 9.46
N ARG A 375 -22.53 0.95 9.07
CA ARG A 375 -23.46 1.98 9.57
C ARG A 375 -23.89 1.87 11.03
N HIS A 376 -23.64 0.77 11.73
CA HIS A 376 -24.26 0.54 13.06
C HIS A 376 -23.30 0.24 14.23
N LEU A 377 -21.99 0.08 14.03
CA LEU A 377 -21.04 -0.09 15.16
C LEU A 377 -19.63 0.50 14.97
N THR A 378 -19.34 1.26 13.91
CA THR A 378 -17.98 1.84 13.74
C THR A 378 -17.82 3.15 14.49
N GLU A 379 -17.39 3.05 15.75
CA GLU A 379 -16.61 4.11 16.37
C GLU A 379 -15.23 4.19 15.70
N VAL A 380 -15.00 5.22 14.88
CA VAL A 380 -13.72 5.47 14.21
C VAL A 380 -12.73 6.10 15.21
N HIS A 381 -11.97 5.25 15.89
CA HIS A 381 -10.85 5.67 16.74
C HIS A 381 -9.58 5.83 15.89
N ASP A 382 -9.21 7.07 15.59
CA ASP A 382 -7.92 7.37 14.95
C ASP A 382 -6.82 7.44 16.03
N TYR A 383 -5.76 6.64 15.87
CA TYR A 383 -4.58 6.72 16.72
C TYR A 383 -3.64 7.83 16.25
N PHE A 384 -3.33 8.77 17.14
CA PHE A 384 -2.35 9.84 16.92
C PHE A 384 -1.18 9.68 17.89
N HIS A 385 0.05 9.88 17.43
CA HIS A 385 1.23 9.97 18.29
C HIS A 385 1.83 11.38 18.21
N PRO A 386 1.14 12.41 18.74
CA PRO A 386 1.53 13.79 18.58
C PRO A 386 2.84 14.06 19.32
N ARG A 387 3.90 14.39 18.57
CA ARG A 387 5.18 14.81 19.17
C ARG A 387 5.16 16.26 19.61
N ILE A 388 6.02 16.59 20.57
CA ILE A 388 6.31 17.98 20.92
C ILE A 388 6.92 18.75 19.73
N GLU A 389 7.69 18.08 18.88
CA GLU A 389 8.18 18.60 17.60
C GLU A 389 7.04 18.96 16.65
N GLU A 390 6.03 18.09 16.48
CA GLU A 390 4.87 18.33 15.61
C GLU A 390 3.98 19.47 16.12
N VAL A 391 3.87 19.62 17.45
CA VAL A 391 3.20 20.78 18.07
C VAL A 391 4.00 22.06 17.83
N ALA A 392 5.31 22.06 18.10
CA ALA A 392 6.18 23.21 17.86
C ALA A 392 6.20 23.63 16.39
N ASP A 393 6.17 22.66 15.48
CA ASP A 393 6.10 22.83 14.03
C ASP A 393 4.81 23.52 13.58
N SER A 394 3.68 23.32 14.28
CA SER A 394 2.41 24.01 13.98
C SER A 394 2.29 25.40 14.63
N LEU A 395 3.01 25.68 15.73
CA LEU A 395 3.00 27.00 16.36
C LEU A 395 3.64 28.09 15.48
N PRO A 396 3.28 29.38 15.67
CA PRO A 396 3.96 30.50 15.03
C PRO A 396 5.48 30.44 15.21
N ALA A 397 6.23 30.77 14.16
CA ALA A 397 7.68 30.58 14.09
C ALA A 397 8.53 30.97 15.33
N PRO A 398 8.33 32.12 16.00
CA PRO A 398 9.08 32.44 17.21
C PRO A 398 8.75 31.51 18.39
N LEU A 399 7.48 31.11 18.54
CA LEU A 399 7.02 30.23 19.62
C LEU A 399 7.47 28.78 19.39
N GLY A 400 7.40 28.28 18.16
CA GLY A 400 7.93 26.96 17.80
C GLY A 400 9.45 26.88 18.05
N ARG A 401 10.20 27.90 17.64
CA ARG A 401 11.64 28.00 17.89
C ARG A 401 11.96 28.06 19.39
N TRP A 402 11.22 28.84 20.17
CA TRP A 402 11.40 28.92 21.63
C TRP A 402 11.07 27.59 22.33
N LEU A 403 9.99 26.92 21.93
CA LEU A 403 9.60 25.62 22.48
C LEU A 403 10.68 24.55 22.19
N LEU A 404 11.29 24.56 21.00
CA LEU A 404 12.36 23.64 20.66
C LEU A 404 13.71 23.99 21.28
N SER A 405 14.03 25.26 21.55
CA SER A 405 15.29 25.64 22.23
C SER A 405 15.21 25.54 23.75
N SER A 406 14.03 25.73 24.35
CA SER A 406 13.85 25.73 25.80
C SER A 406 13.79 24.30 26.39
N ARG A 407 14.89 23.90 27.04
CA ARG A 407 14.94 22.65 27.84
C ARG A 407 13.86 22.60 28.93
N PHE A 408 13.44 23.74 29.47
CA PHE A 408 12.38 23.83 30.47
C PHE A 408 11.00 23.55 29.85
N ALA A 409 10.65 24.24 28.76
CA ALA A 409 9.36 24.03 28.09
C ALA A 409 9.22 22.59 27.57
N ARG A 410 10.29 22.02 26.99
CA ARG A 410 10.34 20.60 26.61
C ARG A 410 10.08 19.67 27.79
N ARG A 411 10.74 19.88 28.95
CA ARG A 411 10.55 19.04 30.15
C ARG A 411 9.13 19.14 30.71
N LEU A 412 8.54 20.33 30.72
CA LEU A 412 7.19 20.58 31.23
C LEU A 412 6.11 19.91 30.36
N LEU A 413 6.27 19.97 29.03
CA LEU A 413 5.28 19.47 28.08
C LEU A 413 5.49 17.99 27.68
N ALA A 414 6.70 17.44 27.83
CA ALA A 414 7.00 16.04 27.49
C ALA A 414 5.99 15.00 28.07
N PRO A 415 5.51 15.09 29.33
CA PRO A 415 4.54 14.13 29.87
C PRO A 415 3.25 14.02 29.03
N LEU A 416 2.80 15.11 28.41
CA LEU A 416 1.58 15.14 27.59
C LEU A 416 1.76 14.42 26.25
N PHE A 417 2.98 14.32 25.74
CA PHE A 417 3.31 13.83 24.40
C PHE A 417 4.10 12.50 24.40
N ARG A 418 4.26 11.86 25.57
CA ARG A 418 4.94 10.56 25.71
C ARG A 418 4.16 9.36 25.19
N HIS A 419 2.84 9.46 25.14
CA HIS A 419 1.95 8.35 24.78
C HIS A 419 1.11 8.74 23.56
N GLY A 420 0.93 7.79 22.64
CA GLY A 420 -0.07 7.96 21.59
C GLY A 420 -1.48 7.95 22.18
N ARG A 421 -2.39 8.67 21.54
CA ARG A 421 -3.76 8.90 21.98
C ARG A 421 -4.71 8.41 20.90
N THR A 422 -5.68 7.58 21.28
CA THR A 422 -6.84 7.26 20.45
C THR A 422 -7.85 8.40 20.55
N VAL A 423 -8.22 8.98 19.42
CA VAL A 423 -9.25 10.02 19.33
C VAL A 423 -10.48 9.42 18.66
N HIS A 424 -11.62 9.44 19.34
CA HIS A 424 -12.89 9.05 18.75
C HIS A 424 -13.35 10.11 17.72
N THR A 425 -13.06 9.88 16.45
CA THR A 425 -13.26 10.87 15.36
C THR A 425 -14.65 10.84 14.72
N SER A 426 -15.40 9.75 14.87
CA SER A 426 -16.84 9.70 14.62
C SER A 426 -17.64 10.40 15.72
N GLY A 427 -17.08 10.54 16.93
CA GLY A 427 -17.67 11.31 18.02
C GLY A 427 -17.54 12.82 17.78
N LEU A 428 -18.61 13.56 18.08
CA LEU A 428 -18.66 15.02 17.92
C LEU A 428 -17.45 15.78 18.53
N PRO A 429 -16.94 15.45 19.74
CA PRO A 429 -15.81 16.17 20.32
C PRO A 429 -14.50 15.98 19.54
N GLY A 430 -14.19 14.74 19.13
CA GLY A 430 -12.99 14.43 18.36
C GLY A 430 -13.06 14.98 16.93
N PHE A 431 -14.23 14.88 16.30
CA PHE A 431 -14.50 15.52 15.00
C PHE A 431 -14.32 17.04 15.08
N LEU A 432 -14.93 17.70 16.07
CA LEU A 432 -14.86 19.16 16.23
C LEU A 432 -13.42 19.63 16.51
N MET A 433 -12.68 18.91 17.37
CA MET A 433 -11.27 19.17 17.64
C MET A 433 -10.45 19.14 16.34
N LEU A 434 -10.54 18.06 15.56
CA LEU A 434 -9.84 17.96 14.28
C LEU A 434 -10.34 18.99 13.25
N ARG A 435 -11.63 19.33 13.26
CA ARG A 435 -12.21 20.32 12.35
C ARG A 435 -11.70 21.73 12.64
N LEU A 436 -11.54 22.09 13.92
CA LEU A 436 -10.94 23.35 14.36
C LEU A 436 -9.45 23.42 14.01
N VAL A 437 -8.70 22.34 14.25
CA VAL A 437 -7.29 22.25 13.84
C VAL A 437 -7.16 22.38 12.31
N GLY A 438 -7.96 21.66 11.53
CA GLY A 438 -7.96 21.78 10.05
C GLY A 438 -8.40 23.16 9.55
N ALA A 439 -9.36 23.81 10.24
CA ALA A 439 -9.77 25.18 9.92
C ALA A 439 -8.66 26.22 10.20
N ALA A 440 -7.77 25.94 11.15
CA ALA A 440 -6.60 26.77 11.43
C ALA A 440 -5.51 26.74 10.35
N LYS A 441 -5.72 26.09 9.17
CA LYS A 441 -4.77 26.10 8.04
C LYS A 441 -4.39 27.51 7.54
N GLY A 442 -5.21 28.53 7.80
CA GLY A 442 -4.84 29.93 7.57
C GLY A 442 -3.60 30.39 8.35
N LEU A 443 -3.27 29.74 9.47
CA LEU A 443 -2.07 30.02 10.27
C LEU A 443 -0.81 29.33 9.71
N ARG A 444 -0.95 28.36 8.80
CA ARG A 444 0.17 27.58 8.26
C ARG A 444 1.32 28.44 7.73
N PRO A 445 1.12 29.53 6.95
CA PRO A 445 2.22 30.34 6.44
C PRO A 445 3.09 30.98 7.55
N PHE A 446 2.51 31.18 8.74
CA PHE A 446 3.19 31.74 9.90
C PHE A 446 3.84 30.69 10.82
N SER A 447 3.53 29.40 10.59
CA SER A 447 4.03 28.29 11.41
C SER A 447 5.54 28.11 11.31
N PHE A 448 6.15 27.58 12.37
CA PHE A 448 7.58 27.30 12.42
C PHE A 448 8.00 26.32 11.32
N ARG A 449 7.21 25.27 11.10
CA ARG A 449 7.48 24.28 10.05
C ARG A 449 7.43 24.90 8.66
N HIS A 450 6.41 25.69 8.34
CA HIS A 450 6.31 26.27 7.01
C HIS A 450 7.53 27.13 6.65
N ARG A 451 8.01 27.96 7.58
CA ARG A 451 9.23 28.75 7.34
C ARG A 451 10.48 27.89 7.16
N ARG A 452 10.59 26.76 7.87
CA ARG A 452 11.68 25.80 7.69
C ARG A 452 11.59 25.10 6.33
N GLU A 453 10.43 24.55 5.99
CA GLU A 453 10.20 23.83 4.72
C GLU A 453 10.37 24.75 3.50
N MET A 454 9.93 26.02 3.57
CA MET A 454 10.15 26.98 2.48
C MET A 454 11.62 27.36 2.33
N ALA A 455 12.34 27.59 3.44
CA ALA A 455 13.79 27.85 3.39
C ALA A 455 14.56 26.65 2.81
N GLU A 456 14.27 25.42 3.24
CA GLU A 456 14.87 24.20 2.67
C GLU A 456 14.55 24.02 1.17
N ILE A 457 13.38 24.49 0.71
CA ILE A 457 13.03 24.51 -0.72
C ILE A 457 13.80 25.61 -1.46
N ASP A 458 13.94 26.80 -0.88
CA ASP A 458 14.70 27.91 -1.46
C ASP A 458 16.19 27.58 -1.61
N ASP A 459 16.79 26.98 -0.59
CA ASP A 459 18.18 26.48 -0.61
C ASP A 459 18.35 25.41 -1.71
N TRP A 460 17.43 24.43 -1.79
CA TRP A 460 17.44 23.38 -2.81
C TRP A 460 17.26 23.94 -4.24
N LEU A 461 16.35 24.89 -4.45
CA LEU A 461 16.15 25.51 -5.76
C LEU A 461 17.37 26.34 -6.18
N THR A 462 18.03 27.02 -5.23
CA THR A 462 19.28 27.74 -5.47
C THR A 462 20.38 26.77 -5.89
N GLN A 463 20.59 25.68 -5.13
CA GLN A 463 21.53 24.62 -5.45
C GLN A 463 21.26 24.01 -6.84
N VAL A 464 20.01 23.69 -7.17
CA VAL A 464 19.64 23.14 -8.49
C VAL A 464 19.92 24.12 -9.62
N ARG A 465 19.75 25.43 -9.41
CA ARG A 465 20.09 26.46 -10.42
C ARG A 465 21.59 26.55 -10.64
N GLU A 466 22.37 26.57 -9.56
CA GLU A 466 23.84 26.62 -9.61
C GLU A 466 24.43 25.36 -10.26
N LEU A 467 23.94 24.18 -9.88
CA LEU A 467 24.33 22.92 -10.52
C LEU A 467 23.95 22.90 -12.00
N ARG A 468 22.75 23.36 -12.38
CA ARG A 468 22.31 23.36 -13.80
C ARG A 468 23.21 24.22 -14.70
N ALA A 469 23.86 25.25 -14.16
CA ALA A 469 24.81 26.06 -14.91
C ALA A 469 26.16 25.36 -15.18
N HIS A 470 26.53 24.36 -14.38
CA HIS A 470 27.83 23.66 -14.47
C HIS A 470 27.70 22.21 -14.98
N ASP A 471 26.72 21.46 -14.48
CA ASP A 471 26.37 20.10 -14.89
C ASP A 471 24.83 19.92 -14.89
N PRO A 472 24.17 20.12 -16.06
CA PRO A 472 22.73 19.91 -16.21
C PRO A 472 22.26 18.49 -15.88
N ALA A 473 23.11 17.47 -16.08
CA ALA A 473 22.75 16.08 -15.81
C ALA A 473 22.71 15.82 -14.30
N LEU A 474 23.70 16.31 -13.55
CA LEU A 474 23.75 16.23 -12.09
C LEU A 474 22.59 17.00 -11.45
N ALA A 475 22.25 18.19 -11.97
CA ALA A 475 21.10 18.97 -11.52
C ALA A 475 19.78 18.21 -11.70
N ARG A 476 19.58 17.54 -12.84
CA ARG A 476 18.42 16.68 -13.10
C ARG A 476 18.33 15.50 -12.12
N VAL A 477 19.46 14.85 -11.83
CA VAL A 477 19.52 13.75 -10.87
C VAL A 477 19.20 14.24 -9.44
N LEU A 478 19.70 15.42 -9.04
CA LEU A 478 19.37 16.02 -7.74
C LEU A 478 17.88 16.38 -7.61
N VAL A 479 17.26 16.92 -8.68
CA VAL A 479 15.81 17.17 -8.70
C VAL A 479 15.03 15.87 -8.48
N GLU A 480 15.44 14.79 -9.12
CA GLU A 480 14.80 13.48 -8.96
C GLU A 480 15.05 12.87 -7.58
N ALA A 481 16.19 13.15 -6.93
CA ALA A 481 16.50 12.74 -5.56
C ALA A 481 15.45 13.19 -4.53
N ARG A 482 14.78 14.33 -4.77
CA ARG A 482 13.72 14.85 -3.89
C ARG A 482 12.55 13.87 -3.68
N ARG A 483 12.40 12.85 -4.55
CA ARG A 483 11.42 11.75 -4.39
C ARG A 483 11.65 10.84 -3.18
N LEU A 484 12.84 10.91 -2.57
CA LEU A 484 13.18 10.16 -1.35
C LEU A 484 12.49 10.76 -0.12
N VAL A 485 12.32 12.09 -0.06
CA VAL A 485 11.72 12.80 1.08
C VAL A 485 10.24 12.47 1.19
N LYS A 486 9.84 11.80 2.28
CA LYS A 486 8.48 11.25 2.43
C LYS A 486 8.00 11.13 3.87
N GLY A 487 6.67 11.09 4.00
CA GLY A 487 5.96 10.78 5.24
C GLY A 487 5.96 11.94 6.24
N TYR A 488 5.68 11.59 7.49
CA TYR A 488 5.72 12.50 8.64
C TYR A 488 6.68 11.94 9.70
N GLY A 489 7.08 12.77 10.67
CA GLY A 489 7.80 12.29 11.86
C GLY A 489 9.19 11.74 11.58
N ASP A 490 9.53 10.59 12.17
CA ASP A 490 10.86 9.96 12.02
C ASP A 490 11.14 9.46 10.61
N THR A 491 10.10 9.12 9.84
CA THR A 491 10.23 8.77 8.42
C THR A 491 10.59 10.02 7.61
N HIS A 492 9.97 11.16 7.92
CA HIS A 492 10.34 12.45 7.31
C HIS A 492 11.74 12.88 7.73
N ALA A 493 12.06 12.84 9.03
CA ALA A 493 13.35 13.25 9.56
C ALA A 493 14.52 12.45 8.95
N ARG A 494 14.38 11.11 8.85
CA ARG A 494 15.39 10.24 8.21
C ARG A 494 15.50 10.48 6.71
N SER A 495 14.39 10.51 5.97
CA SER A 495 14.42 10.73 4.52
C SER A 495 14.94 12.12 4.14
N ARG A 496 14.63 13.15 4.95
CA ARG A 496 15.20 14.50 4.83
C ARG A 496 16.71 14.50 5.12
N ALA A 497 17.18 13.81 6.16
CA ALA A 497 18.61 13.72 6.48
C ALA A 497 19.42 13.01 5.36
N LEU A 498 18.91 11.92 4.77
CA LEU A 498 19.55 11.32 3.60
C LEU A 498 19.55 12.28 2.41
N PHE A 499 18.45 12.99 2.15
CA PHE A 499 18.40 13.99 1.07
C PHE A 499 19.42 15.12 1.29
N GLU A 500 19.57 15.63 2.52
CA GLU A 500 20.61 16.62 2.87
C GLU A 500 22.04 16.09 2.60
N LYS A 501 22.32 14.82 2.93
CA LYS A 501 23.60 14.17 2.59
C LYS A 501 23.81 14.08 1.07
N LEU A 502 22.80 13.64 0.33
CA LEU A 502 22.86 13.56 -1.15
C LEU A 502 23.03 14.93 -1.81
N SER A 503 22.37 15.97 -1.29
CA SER A 503 22.59 17.36 -1.72
C SER A 503 24.04 17.78 -1.51
N ARG A 504 24.61 17.62 -0.32
CA ARG A 504 26.02 18.00 -0.07
C ARG A 504 27.00 17.20 -0.93
N ALA A 505 26.70 15.93 -1.18
CA ALA A 505 27.51 15.10 -2.07
C ALA A 505 27.44 15.60 -3.52
N ALA A 506 26.27 16.05 -4.01
CA ALA A 506 26.14 16.64 -5.33
C ALA A 506 27.08 17.84 -5.52
N ASP A 507 27.18 18.73 -4.52
CA ASP A 507 28.11 19.89 -4.58
C ASP A 507 29.57 19.47 -4.67
N ARG A 508 29.97 18.39 -3.97
CA ARG A 508 31.36 17.88 -3.99
C ARG A 508 31.72 17.11 -5.26
N LEU A 509 30.71 16.53 -5.92
CA LEU A 509 30.86 15.79 -7.19
C LEU A 509 30.93 16.70 -8.42
N VAL A 510 30.70 18.01 -8.30
CA VAL A 510 30.80 18.96 -9.44
C VAL A 510 32.18 18.83 -10.11
N GLY A 511 32.16 18.63 -11.43
CA GLY A 511 33.35 18.46 -12.24
C GLY A 511 34.00 17.06 -12.19
N GLU A 512 33.45 16.08 -11.45
CA GLU A 512 33.88 14.69 -11.60
C GLU A 512 33.33 14.05 -12.89
N PRO A 513 34.12 13.23 -13.60
CA PRO A 513 33.56 12.36 -14.63
C PRO A 513 32.52 11.44 -13.99
N ASP A 514 31.39 11.25 -14.67
CA ASP A 514 30.27 10.41 -14.23
C ASP A 514 29.58 10.81 -12.90
N ALA A 515 29.77 12.05 -12.43
CA ALA A 515 29.12 12.62 -11.22
C ALA A 515 27.61 12.30 -11.14
N ALA A 516 26.87 12.58 -12.21
CA ALA A 516 25.43 12.31 -12.31
C ALA A 516 25.10 10.81 -12.15
N ARG A 517 25.90 9.91 -12.76
CA ARG A 517 25.70 8.45 -12.69
C ARG A 517 25.98 7.91 -11.28
N ARG A 518 26.98 8.48 -10.60
CA ARG A 518 27.32 8.14 -9.20
C ARG A 518 26.17 8.51 -8.25
N LEU A 519 25.67 9.74 -8.36
CA LEU A 519 24.51 10.19 -7.57
C LEU A 519 23.24 9.39 -7.89
N GLU A 520 23.00 9.08 -9.16
CA GLU A 520 21.87 8.23 -9.58
C GLU A 520 21.97 6.81 -8.99
N GLY A 521 23.17 6.23 -8.94
CA GLY A 521 23.43 4.94 -8.29
C GLY A 521 23.08 4.93 -6.80
N TRP A 522 23.45 5.98 -6.06
CA TRP A 522 23.07 6.14 -4.65
C TRP A 522 21.55 6.28 -4.47
N ILE A 523 20.88 7.09 -5.29
CA ILE A 523 19.42 7.24 -5.26
C ILE A 523 18.74 5.90 -5.59
N ALA A 524 19.23 5.14 -6.58
CA ALA A 524 18.69 3.85 -6.96
C ALA A 524 18.82 2.78 -5.85
N ARG A 525 19.85 2.87 -5.01
CA ARG A 525 20.01 2.05 -3.80
C ARG A 525 19.09 2.50 -2.67
N ALA A 526 19.03 3.80 -2.38
CA ALA A 526 18.12 4.37 -1.37
C ALA A 526 16.63 4.03 -1.58
N LEU A 527 16.23 3.79 -2.83
CA LEU A 527 14.87 3.37 -3.21
C LEU A 527 14.60 1.87 -2.97
N LYS A 528 15.63 1.02 -2.97
CA LYS A 528 15.52 -0.44 -2.81
C LYS A 528 15.77 -0.87 -1.36
N GLU A 529 16.72 -0.23 -0.70
CA GLU A 529 17.19 -0.57 0.63
C GLU A 529 16.38 0.23 1.68
N PRO A 530 15.73 -0.41 2.68
CA PRO A 530 14.98 0.28 3.74
C PRO A 530 15.87 0.73 4.92
N ASP A 531 17.12 0.28 4.96
CA ASP A 531 18.18 0.70 5.85
C ASP A 531 19.28 1.33 4.99
N TRP A 532 19.76 2.50 5.39
CA TRP A 532 20.73 3.29 4.63
C TRP A 532 22.10 3.39 5.31
N HIS A 533 22.33 2.74 6.46
CA HIS A 533 23.59 2.92 7.20
C HIS A 533 24.86 2.68 6.36
N ALA A 534 24.86 1.66 5.48
CA ALA A 534 25.98 1.39 4.58
C ALA A 534 26.09 2.42 3.43
N LEU A 535 24.95 2.88 2.91
CA LEU A 535 24.90 3.90 1.85
C LEU A 535 25.32 5.29 2.38
N GLU A 536 24.88 5.65 3.58
CA GLU A 536 25.26 6.88 4.26
C GLU A 536 26.78 6.93 4.51
N ALA A 537 27.38 5.83 4.98
CA ALA A 537 28.83 5.77 5.18
C ALA A 537 29.62 5.93 3.86
N GLU A 538 29.10 5.44 2.74
CA GLU A 538 29.70 5.62 1.41
C GLU A 538 29.57 7.06 0.89
N ILE A 539 28.42 7.70 1.14
CA ILE A 539 28.17 9.12 0.81
C ILE A 539 29.08 10.00 1.67
N ASP A 540 29.15 9.76 2.98
CA ASP A 540 29.99 10.52 3.92
C ASP A 540 31.48 10.38 3.52
N ALA A 541 31.96 9.16 3.19
CA ALA A 541 33.32 8.95 2.70
C ALA A 541 33.60 9.64 1.35
N ALA A 542 32.59 9.81 0.49
CA ALA A 542 32.73 10.57 -0.77
C ALA A 542 32.75 12.08 -0.54
N ILE A 543 32.11 12.58 0.52
CA ILE A 543 32.16 13.98 0.95
C ILE A 543 33.50 14.29 1.62
N ASP A 544 33.99 13.42 2.50
CA ASP A 544 35.20 13.62 3.31
C ASP A 544 36.52 13.44 2.52
N ALA A 545 36.47 12.82 1.34
CA ALA A 545 37.63 12.66 0.46
C ALA A 545 38.06 13.96 -0.27
N ARG A 546 37.38 15.10 -0.02
CA ARG A 546 37.62 16.42 -0.63
C ARG A 546 37.35 17.59 0.33
#